data_AF-A0A843C631-F1
#
_entry.id   AF-A0A843C631-F1
#
_cell.length_a   1.000
_cell.length_b   1.000
_cell.length_c   1.000
_cell.angle_alpha   90.00
_cell.angle_beta   90.00
_cell.angle_gamma   90.00
#
_symmetry.space_group_name_H-M   'P 1'
#
loop_
_entity.id
_entity.type
_entity.pdbx_description
1 polymer ?
#
loop_
_entity_poly.entity_id
_entity_poly.type
_entity_poly.pdbx_seq_one_letter_code
_entity_poly.pdbx_strand_id
1 'polypeptide(L)'
;MWCFMILCELGEFEEFAEALFGQLSVEINEEREISHLADKAKDDLSFKIKFDDLEKISKEIFPILKKKVEEFIGIKISDNLRMEFPELIELKKLKGEKVFSDEKSKEYVRELFEAVANEDQQIIAKLMQKDTAKYLVYSTYAIQYISKISTTYGDYLDSVIYLNRFVLSRYPLIILYKQGEPYEVKFSSVNSGYLGAVKMTVLEEMIHSLQEKIQQLNKNAAIQVNLINEELAKIILELDNQIVNSLSEYLQLQAVPDDFPFAKKANLFFFLNPDHFLIEQIGPDVMTFTHVEIDPKISEAIPQLLDIYKRWLNPIQQHHAAFTIMEGMAGFAIENILKTDNDFQSYLHTFMGTNFSSYQVRKSIGKEFTKIIYERLGKNAFRQLIDTPPNTRELKEPQLYLNRINL
;
A
#
# COMPACT_ATOMS: atom_id res chain seq x y z
N MET A 1 43.07 -8.45 -9.71
CA MET A 1 42.21 -7.34 -10.16
C MET A 1 40.77 -7.81 -10.31
N TRP A 2 40.45 -8.80 -11.15
CA TRP A 2 39.10 -9.37 -11.27
C TRP A 2 38.50 -9.92 -9.96
N CYS A 3 39.23 -10.74 -9.18
CA CYS A 3 38.71 -11.23 -7.89
C CYS A 3 38.51 -10.13 -6.83
N PHE A 4 39.28 -9.04 -6.91
CA PHE A 4 39.12 -7.91 -5.97
C PHE A 4 37.90 -7.07 -6.35
N MET A 5 37.66 -6.86 -7.64
CA MET A 5 36.47 -6.17 -8.16
C MET A 5 35.17 -6.93 -7.83
N ILE A 6 35.18 -8.27 -8.01
CA ILE A 6 34.04 -9.13 -7.64
C ILE A 6 33.79 -9.11 -6.11
N LEU A 7 34.84 -9.07 -5.28
CA LEU A 7 34.70 -8.95 -3.83
C LEU A 7 34.15 -7.58 -3.39
N CYS A 8 34.53 -6.49 -4.06
CA CYS A 8 33.96 -5.17 -3.83
C CYS A 8 32.48 -5.10 -4.26
N GLU A 9 32.12 -5.68 -5.41
CA GLU A 9 30.74 -5.74 -5.91
C GLU A 9 29.82 -6.57 -4.99
N LEU A 10 30.31 -7.69 -4.47
CA LEU A 10 29.57 -8.51 -3.48
C LEU A 10 29.33 -7.75 -2.17
N GLY A 11 30.33 -6.99 -1.69
CA GLY A 11 30.16 -6.13 -0.51
C GLY A 11 29.11 -5.03 -0.73
N GLU A 12 29.07 -4.43 -1.92
CA GLU A 12 28.06 -3.41 -2.24
C GLU A 12 26.62 -3.99 -2.23
N PHE A 13 26.41 -5.22 -2.71
CA PHE A 13 25.08 -5.83 -2.66
C PHE A 13 24.62 -6.17 -1.23
N GLU A 14 25.54 -6.54 -0.35
CA GLU A 14 25.28 -6.72 1.08
C GLU A 14 24.88 -5.38 1.73
N GLU A 15 25.57 -4.28 1.40
CA GLU A 15 25.24 -2.93 1.87
C GLU A 15 23.83 -2.47 1.42
N PHE A 16 23.39 -2.83 0.20
CA PHE A 16 22.02 -2.58 -0.22
C PHE A 16 20.99 -3.37 0.59
N ALA A 17 21.28 -4.62 0.94
CA ALA A 17 20.41 -5.44 1.78
C ALA A 17 20.34 -4.88 3.21
N GLU A 18 21.47 -4.47 3.77
CA GLU A 18 21.54 -3.80 5.06
C GLU A 18 20.76 -2.47 5.06
N ALA A 19 20.94 -1.65 4.02
CA ALA A 19 20.23 -0.39 3.87
C ALA A 19 18.71 -0.57 3.79
N LEU A 20 18.22 -1.60 3.09
CA LEU A 20 16.79 -1.92 3.02
C LEU A 20 16.21 -2.21 4.41
N PHE A 21 16.90 -3.01 5.23
CA PHE A 21 16.47 -3.26 6.61
C PHE A 21 16.68 -2.06 7.53
N GLY A 22 17.69 -1.24 7.28
CA GLY A 22 17.85 0.05 7.95
C GLY A 22 16.61 0.93 7.77
N GLN A 23 16.06 0.99 6.55
CA GLN A 23 14.83 1.74 6.24
C GLN A 23 13.57 1.11 6.85
N LEU A 24 13.54 -0.21 7.04
CA LEU A 24 12.43 -0.94 7.68
C LEU A 24 12.60 -1.13 9.20
N SER A 25 13.66 -0.57 9.78
CA SER A 25 14.08 -0.90 11.15
C SER A 25 13.04 -0.49 12.18
N VAL A 26 12.36 0.63 11.97
CA VAL A 26 11.29 1.11 12.87
C VAL A 26 10.15 0.11 12.87
N GLU A 27 9.68 -0.31 11.71
CA GLU A 27 8.49 -1.15 11.60
C GLU A 27 8.76 -2.60 12.01
N ILE A 28 9.94 -3.12 11.73
CA ILE A 28 10.38 -4.43 12.26
C ILE A 28 10.46 -4.38 13.79
N ASN A 29 10.94 -3.27 14.37
CA ASN A 29 10.97 -3.12 15.82
C ASN A 29 9.55 -2.99 16.41
N GLU A 30 8.63 -2.29 15.75
CA GLU A 30 7.21 -2.26 16.13
C GLU A 30 6.60 -3.66 16.13
N GLU A 31 6.83 -4.47 15.10
CA GLU A 31 6.35 -5.85 15.01
C GLU A 31 6.86 -6.72 16.18
N ARG A 32 8.13 -6.57 16.56
CA ARG A 32 8.72 -7.25 17.72
C ARG A 32 8.10 -6.76 19.02
N GLU A 33 7.88 -5.46 19.18
CA GLU A 33 7.24 -4.88 20.36
C GLU A 33 5.80 -5.36 20.51
N ILE A 34 5.02 -5.39 19.42
CA ILE A 34 3.66 -5.93 19.40
C ILE A 34 3.66 -7.38 19.88
N SER A 35 4.56 -8.21 19.36
CA SER A 35 4.67 -9.61 19.75
C SER A 35 4.96 -9.76 21.24
N HIS A 36 5.99 -9.07 21.73
CA HIS A 36 6.41 -9.12 23.12
C HIS A 36 5.37 -8.56 24.10
N LEU A 37 4.69 -7.45 23.75
CA LEU A 37 3.61 -6.90 24.58
C LEU A 37 2.38 -7.80 24.59
N ALA A 38 2.06 -8.45 23.47
CA ALA A 38 0.95 -9.40 23.42
C ALA A 38 1.21 -10.61 24.31
N ASP A 39 2.43 -11.14 24.32
CA ASP A 39 2.82 -12.25 25.18
C ASP A 39 2.70 -11.87 26.68
N LYS A 40 3.22 -10.71 27.07
CA LYS A 40 3.06 -10.18 28.44
C LYS A 40 1.60 -9.99 28.82
N ALA A 41 0.83 -9.36 27.95
CA ALA A 41 -0.60 -9.14 28.18
C ALA A 41 -1.34 -10.46 28.34
N LYS A 42 -1.00 -11.48 27.53
CA LYS A 42 -1.61 -12.80 27.61
C LYS A 42 -1.33 -13.46 28.96
N ASP A 43 -0.10 -13.42 29.45
CA ASP A 43 0.26 -14.01 30.75
C ASP A 43 -0.46 -13.32 31.92
N ASP A 44 -0.58 -11.99 31.89
CA ASP A 44 -1.22 -11.22 32.96
C ASP A 44 -2.77 -11.31 32.92
N LEU A 45 -3.35 -11.53 31.74
CA LEU A 45 -4.81 -11.60 31.52
C LEU A 45 -5.39 -13.03 31.52
N SER A 46 -4.57 -14.07 31.34
CA SER A 46 -5.00 -15.45 30.98
C SER A 46 -6.03 -16.10 31.92
N PHE A 47 -6.16 -15.61 33.16
CA PHE A 47 -7.11 -16.12 34.15
C PHE A 47 -8.24 -15.15 34.50
N LYS A 48 -8.25 -13.94 33.92
CA LYS A 48 -9.17 -12.85 34.26
C LYS A 48 -10.14 -12.54 33.11
N ILE A 49 -9.63 -12.51 31.88
CA ILE A 49 -10.37 -12.00 30.71
C ILE A 49 -10.11 -12.87 29.49
N LYS A 50 -11.14 -13.07 28.66
CA LYS A 50 -11.03 -13.79 27.38
C LYS A 50 -11.75 -13.02 26.27
N PHE A 51 -11.00 -12.65 25.24
CA PHE A 51 -11.56 -12.18 23.97
C PHE A 51 -11.97 -13.38 23.11
N ASP A 52 -12.99 -13.20 22.28
CA ASP A 52 -13.33 -14.18 21.27
C ASP A 52 -12.30 -14.18 20.11
N ASP A 53 -12.06 -15.34 19.54
CA ASP A 53 -11.12 -15.50 18.43
C ASP A 53 -11.63 -14.76 17.18
N LEU A 54 -10.69 -14.20 16.42
CA LEU A 54 -10.98 -13.40 15.22
C LEU A 54 -11.85 -14.16 14.21
N GLU A 55 -11.62 -15.46 14.04
CA GLU A 55 -12.37 -16.31 13.13
C GLU A 55 -13.80 -16.52 13.58
N LYS A 56 -14.03 -16.64 14.90
CA LYS A 56 -15.37 -16.78 15.48
C LYS A 56 -16.16 -15.50 15.23
N ILE A 57 -15.60 -14.35 15.61
CA ILE A 57 -16.21 -13.03 15.40
C ILE A 57 -16.53 -12.83 13.92
N SER A 58 -15.55 -13.07 13.05
CA SER A 58 -15.70 -12.85 11.61
C SER A 58 -16.80 -13.71 11.01
N LYS A 59 -16.91 -15.00 11.40
CA LYS A 59 -18.00 -15.89 10.97
C LYS A 59 -19.38 -15.41 11.40
N GLU A 60 -19.48 -14.88 12.61
CA GLU A 60 -20.76 -14.38 13.16
C GLU A 60 -21.21 -13.08 12.46
N ILE A 61 -20.29 -12.15 12.21
CA ILE A 61 -20.64 -10.85 11.62
C ILE A 61 -20.80 -10.89 10.08
N PHE A 62 -20.09 -11.79 9.39
CA PHE A 62 -20.05 -11.85 7.92
C PHE A 62 -21.45 -11.87 7.28
N PRO A 63 -22.39 -12.78 7.63
CA PRO A 63 -23.71 -12.80 6.99
C PRO A 63 -24.53 -11.52 7.25
N ILE A 64 -24.34 -10.89 8.42
CA ILE A 64 -25.04 -9.65 8.80
C ILE A 64 -24.51 -8.49 7.95
N LEU A 65 -23.19 -8.37 7.84
CA LEU A 65 -22.55 -7.32 7.04
C LEU A 65 -22.81 -7.51 5.55
N LYS A 66 -22.73 -8.75 5.03
CA LYS A 66 -23.07 -9.06 3.62
C LYS A 66 -24.44 -8.51 3.27
N LYS A 67 -25.47 -8.81 4.08
CA LYS A 67 -26.82 -8.31 3.86
C LYS A 67 -26.89 -6.78 3.86
N LYS A 68 -26.24 -6.11 4.84
CA LYS A 68 -26.20 -4.65 4.91
C LYS A 68 -25.53 -4.02 3.68
N VAL A 69 -24.44 -4.61 3.19
CA VAL A 69 -23.75 -4.14 1.98
C VAL A 69 -24.66 -4.27 0.77
N GLU A 70 -25.25 -5.45 0.56
CA GLU A 70 -26.13 -5.69 -0.58
C GLU A 70 -27.36 -4.76 -0.56
N GLU A 71 -27.92 -4.49 0.61
CA GLU A 71 -29.04 -3.55 0.78
C GLU A 71 -28.65 -2.09 0.50
N PHE A 72 -27.46 -1.67 0.92
CA PHE A 72 -26.98 -0.30 0.76
C PHE A 72 -26.48 -0.03 -0.67
N ILE A 73 -25.61 -0.90 -1.18
CA ILE A 73 -24.95 -0.77 -2.49
C ILE A 73 -25.86 -1.23 -3.64
N GLY A 74 -26.79 -2.16 -3.39
CA GLY A 74 -27.68 -2.69 -4.43
C GLY A 74 -26.99 -3.62 -5.44
N ILE A 75 -25.85 -4.22 -5.06
CA ILE A 75 -25.10 -5.21 -5.83
C ILE A 75 -24.90 -6.44 -4.94
N LYS A 76 -25.14 -7.64 -5.49
CA LYS A 76 -24.98 -8.91 -4.78
C LYS A 76 -23.48 -9.21 -4.60
N ILE A 77 -23.08 -9.59 -3.38
CA ILE A 77 -21.73 -10.07 -3.10
C ILE A 77 -21.63 -11.53 -3.57
N SER A 78 -20.53 -11.86 -4.22
CA SER A 78 -20.30 -13.21 -4.72
C SER A 78 -20.32 -14.25 -3.59
N ASP A 79 -20.86 -15.43 -3.89
CA ASP A 79 -20.97 -16.54 -2.94
C ASP A 79 -19.63 -17.30 -2.79
N ASN A 80 -18.64 -17.02 -3.64
CA ASN A 80 -17.28 -17.58 -3.55
C ASN A 80 -16.32 -16.78 -2.63
N LEU A 81 -16.76 -15.63 -2.11
CA LEU A 81 -15.96 -14.76 -1.25
C LEU A 81 -15.63 -15.50 0.04
N ARG A 82 -14.33 -15.67 0.32
CA ARG A 82 -13.84 -16.37 1.52
C ARG A 82 -12.96 -15.47 2.38
N MET A 83 -12.77 -15.87 3.64
CA MET A 83 -11.89 -15.17 4.58
C MET A 83 -10.70 -16.05 4.95
N GLU A 84 -9.52 -15.44 4.98
CA GLU A 84 -8.28 -15.99 5.51
C GLU A 84 -7.71 -15.09 6.60
N PHE A 85 -6.89 -15.66 7.47
CA PHE A 85 -6.40 -15.00 8.68
C PHE A 85 -4.88 -15.17 8.80
N PRO A 86 -4.11 -14.61 7.85
CA PRO A 86 -2.66 -14.76 7.80
C PRO A 86 -1.96 -14.13 9.02
N GLU A 87 -0.87 -14.75 9.46
CA GLU A 87 0.08 -14.14 10.38
C GLU A 87 1.03 -13.20 9.61
N LEU A 88 1.99 -12.62 10.34
CA LEU A 88 2.84 -11.54 9.85
C LEU A 88 3.60 -11.87 8.56
N ILE A 89 4.20 -13.06 8.48
CA ILE A 89 5.01 -13.47 7.33
C ILE A 89 4.15 -13.62 6.08
N GLU A 90 2.99 -14.28 6.21
CA GLU A 90 2.06 -14.48 5.09
C GLU A 90 1.48 -13.15 4.61
N LEU A 91 1.23 -12.19 5.51
CA LEU A 91 0.81 -10.83 5.15
C LEU A 91 1.88 -10.10 4.34
N LYS A 92 3.15 -10.18 4.76
CA LYS A 92 4.27 -9.59 4.01
C LYS A 92 4.35 -10.18 2.59
N LYS A 93 4.23 -11.51 2.46
CA LYS A 93 4.20 -12.18 1.15
C LYS A 93 3.00 -11.74 0.29
N LEU A 94 1.81 -11.62 0.88
CA LEU A 94 0.61 -11.12 0.21
C LEU A 94 0.80 -9.71 -0.37
N LYS A 95 1.52 -8.82 0.35
CA LYS A 95 1.84 -7.49 -0.16
C LYS A 95 2.67 -7.54 -1.45
N GLY A 96 3.52 -8.55 -1.61
CA GLY A 96 4.26 -8.80 -2.85
C GLY A 96 3.34 -9.08 -4.05
N GLU A 97 2.28 -9.86 -3.87
CA GLU A 97 1.28 -10.12 -4.92
C GLU A 97 0.54 -8.84 -5.35
N LYS A 98 0.38 -7.89 -4.42
CA LYS A 98 -0.31 -6.62 -4.65
C LYS A 98 0.55 -5.53 -5.27
N VAL A 99 1.85 -5.76 -5.45
CA VAL A 99 2.71 -4.86 -6.24
C VAL A 99 2.28 -4.87 -7.71
N PHE A 100 1.62 -5.94 -8.17
CA PHE A 100 1.17 -6.11 -9.55
C PHE A 100 2.32 -5.94 -10.55
N SER A 101 3.30 -6.84 -10.48
CA SER A 101 4.35 -6.97 -11.49
C SER A 101 3.87 -7.75 -12.71
N ASP A 102 4.58 -7.62 -13.82
CA ASP A 102 4.34 -8.44 -15.01
C ASP A 102 4.80 -9.89 -14.76
N GLU A 103 4.42 -10.81 -15.65
CA GLU A 103 4.74 -12.23 -15.49
C GLU A 103 6.26 -12.52 -15.45
N LYS A 104 7.11 -11.68 -16.05
CA LYS A 104 8.58 -11.85 -15.99
C LYS A 104 9.18 -11.40 -14.66
N SER A 105 8.53 -10.50 -13.93
CA SER A 105 9.00 -9.98 -12.65
C SER A 105 8.30 -10.60 -11.45
N LYS A 106 7.18 -11.31 -11.67
CA LYS A 106 6.37 -11.95 -10.62
C LYS A 106 7.16 -12.85 -9.68
N GLU A 107 7.98 -13.75 -10.21
CA GLU A 107 8.80 -14.65 -9.38
C GLU A 107 9.85 -13.86 -8.57
N TYR A 108 10.51 -12.89 -9.20
CA TYR A 108 11.48 -12.02 -8.53
C TYR A 108 10.84 -11.25 -7.36
N VAL A 109 9.65 -10.68 -7.56
CA VAL A 109 8.93 -9.93 -6.52
C VAL A 109 8.55 -10.85 -5.36
N ARG A 110 8.10 -12.08 -5.66
CA ARG A 110 7.80 -13.08 -4.62
C ARG A 110 9.03 -13.43 -3.80
N GLU A 111 10.14 -13.74 -4.45
CA GLU A 111 11.42 -14.03 -3.79
C GLU A 111 11.87 -12.86 -2.90
N LEU A 112 11.75 -11.62 -3.39
CA LEU A 112 12.12 -10.42 -2.64
C LEU A 112 11.24 -10.25 -1.39
N PHE A 113 9.92 -10.28 -1.53
CA PHE A 113 9.02 -10.10 -0.40
C PHE A 113 9.09 -11.26 0.59
N GLU A 114 9.37 -12.47 0.13
CA GLU A 114 9.66 -13.61 1.00
C GLU A 114 10.97 -13.41 1.78
N ALA A 115 12.03 -12.93 1.13
CA ALA A 115 13.30 -12.65 1.80
C ALA A 115 13.15 -11.53 2.85
N VAL A 116 12.45 -10.44 2.51
CA VAL A 116 12.17 -9.36 3.48
C VAL A 116 11.28 -9.86 4.62
N ALA A 117 10.30 -10.73 4.34
CA ALA A 117 9.44 -11.30 5.37
C ALA A 117 10.20 -12.15 6.39
N ASN A 118 11.26 -12.83 5.95
CA ASN A 118 12.12 -13.66 6.79
C ASN A 118 13.38 -12.94 7.29
N GLU A 119 13.51 -11.64 7.03
CA GLU A 119 14.70 -10.85 7.35
C GLU A 119 16.02 -11.42 6.75
N ASP A 120 15.94 -12.06 5.57
CA ASP A 120 17.07 -12.75 4.92
C ASP A 120 17.89 -11.80 4.03
N GLN A 121 18.90 -11.16 4.64
CA GLN A 121 19.85 -10.28 3.95
C GLN A 121 20.62 -10.98 2.83
N GLN A 122 20.95 -12.26 2.98
CA GLN A 122 21.75 -12.99 2.00
C GLN A 122 20.97 -13.23 0.71
N ILE A 123 19.68 -13.57 0.83
CA ILE A 123 18.81 -13.70 -0.34
C ILE A 123 18.60 -12.34 -1.01
N ILE A 124 18.41 -11.27 -0.24
CA ILE A 124 18.25 -9.92 -0.79
C ILE A 124 19.48 -9.49 -1.59
N ALA A 125 20.69 -9.69 -1.05
CA ALA A 125 21.94 -9.39 -1.76
C ALA A 125 22.06 -10.20 -3.07
N LYS A 126 21.68 -11.49 -3.05
CA LYS A 126 21.65 -12.35 -4.26
C LYS A 126 20.62 -11.88 -5.28
N LEU A 127 19.47 -11.38 -4.84
CA LEU A 127 18.44 -10.82 -5.73
C LEU A 127 18.92 -9.54 -6.39
N MET A 128 19.54 -8.64 -5.61
CA MET A 128 20.19 -7.44 -6.13
C MET A 128 21.25 -7.76 -7.19
N GLN A 129 22.06 -8.80 -6.96
CA GLN A 129 23.02 -9.30 -7.95
C GLN A 129 22.35 -9.90 -9.19
N LYS A 130 21.24 -10.65 -9.00
CA LYS A 130 20.50 -11.34 -10.07
C LYS A 130 19.86 -10.34 -11.03
N ASP A 131 19.23 -9.30 -10.51
CA ASP A 131 18.60 -8.26 -11.32
C ASP A 131 18.51 -6.93 -10.55
N THR A 132 19.57 -6.12 -10.70
CA THR A 132 19.69 -4.82 -10.03
C THR A 132 18.56 -3.87 -10.41
N ALA A 133 18.10 -3.86 -11.65
CA ALA A 133 17.01 -2.99 -12.09
C ALA A 133 15.71 -3.32 -11.34
N LYS A 134 15.37 -4.61 -11.26
CA LYS A 134 14.20 -5.07 -10.49
C LYS A 134 14.35 -4.81 -9.00
N TYR A 135 15.55 -4.97 -8.43
CA TYR A 135 15.80 -4.60 -7.04
C TYR A 135 15.48 -3.13 -6.77
N LEU A 136 16.02 -2.22 -7.59
CA LEU A 136 15.80 -0.78 -7.42
C LEU A 136 14.32 -0.40 -7.46
N VAL A 137 13.54 -1.03 -8.34
CA VAL A 137 12.09 -0.79 -8.41
C VAL A 137 11.35 -1.41 -7.22
N TYR A 138 11.51 -2.72 -6.99
CA TYR A 138 10.65 -3.47 -6.09
C TYR A 138 11.00 -3.35 -4.60
N SER A 139 12.24 -2.98 -4.27
CA SER A 139 12.63 -2.67 -2.89
C SER A 139 11.85 -1.46 -2.34
N THR A 140 11.54 -0.47 -3.18
CA THR A 140 10.72 0.69 -2.76
C THR A 140 9.31 0.26 -2.36
N TYR A 141 8.71 -0.69 -3.07
CA TYR A 141 7.41 -1.26 -2.70
C TYR A 141 7.50 -2.07 -1.41
N ALA A 142 8.57 -2.84 -1.21
CA ALA A 142 8.79 -3.55 0.04
C ALA A 142 8.81 -2.56 1.23
N ILE A 143 9.55 -1.45 1.11
CA ILE A 143 9.56 -0.37 2.11
C ILE A 143 8.15 0.19 2.33
N GLN A 144 7.48 0.63 1.27
CA GLN A 144 6.19 1.31 1.36
C GLN A 144 5.04 0.44 1.88
N TYR A 145 5.05 -0.86 1.59
CA TYR A 145 3.97 -1.76 1.96
C TYR A 145 4.21 -2.40 3.31
N ILE A 146 5.46 -2.78 3.63
CA ILE A 146 5.80 -3.41 4.90
C ILE A 146 5.75 -2.38 6.04
N SER A 147 6.12 -1.12 5.78
CA SER A 147 6.02 -0.03 6.76
C SER A 147 4.60 0.23 7.29
N LYS A 148 3.56 -0.36 6.68
CA LYS A 148 2.16 -0.18 7.06
C LYS A 148 1.52 -1.44 7.63
N ILE A 149 2.25 -2.54 7.77
CA ILE A 149 1.67 -3.82 8.18
C ILE A 149 1.12 -3.77 9.61
N SER A 150 1.81 -3.09 10.52
CA SER A 150 1.37 -2.90 11.91
C SER A 150 0.07 -2.07 12.04
N THR A 151 -0.32 -1.36 10.97
CA THR A 151 -1.52 -0.50 10.94
C THR A 151 -2.57 -0.93 9.91
N THR A 152 -2.31 -2.00 9.15
CA THR A 152 -3.24 -2.57 8.17
C THR A 152 -4.08 -3.66 8.83
N TYR A 153 -5.41 -3.54 8.87
CA TYR A 153 -6.27 -4.56 9.47
C TYR A 153 -6.75 -5.64 8.51
N GLY A 154 -6.86 -5.31 7.22
CA GLY A 154 -7.33 -6.25 6.22
C GLY A 154 -6.81 -5.95 4.83
N ASP A 155 -7.06 -6.88 3.92
CA ASP A 155 -6.79 -6.75 2.50
C ASP A 155 -7.75 -7.63 1.68
N TYR A 156 -7.94 -7.29 0.41
CA TYR A 156 -8.72 -8.05 -0.56
C TYR A 156 -7.90 -8.36 -1.81
N LEU A 157 -7.86 -9.64 -2.19
CA LEU A 157 -7.27 -10.11 -3.44
C LEU A 157 -7.98 -11.38 -3.92
N ASP A 158 -8.33 -11.43 -5.21
CA ASP A 158 -8.84 -12.61 -5.91
C ASP A 158 -9.94 -13.40 -5.15
N SER A 159 -11.04 -12.72 -4.79
CA SER A 159 -12.16 -13.30 -4.02
C SER A 159 -11.82 -13.76 -2.59
N VAL A 160 -10.71 -13.29 -2.02
CA VAL A 160 -10.30 -13.57 -0.64
C VAL A 160 -10.16 -12.28 0.15
N ILE A 161 -10.83 -12.22 1.29
CA ILE A 161 -10.60 -11.23 2.33
C ILE A 161 -9.55 -11.78 3.28
N TYR A 162 -8.43 -11.08 3.42
CA TYR A 162 -7.37 -11.40 4.36
C TYR A 162 -7.50 -10.49 5.57
N LEU A 163 -7.84 -11.05 6.72
CA LEU A 163 -7.85 -10.31 7.98
C LEU A 163 -6.50 -10.46 8.66
N ASN A 164 -5.87 -9.34 9.00
CA ASN A 164 -4.55 -9.32 9.64
C ASN A 164 -4.66 -9.89 11.05
N ARG A 165 -4.43 -11.21 11.17
CA ARG A 165 -4.45 -11.90 12.47
C ARG A 165 -3.36 -11.34 13.37
N PHE A 166 -2.21 -10.99 12.79
CA PHE A 166 -1.08 -10.48 13.55
C PHE A 166 -1.49 -9.31 14.46
N VAL A 167 -2.18 -8.32 13.87
CA VAL A 167 -2.65 -7.12 14.57
C VAL A 167 -3.97 -7.36 15.31
N LEU A 168 -5.00 -7.85 14.62
CA LEU A 168 -6.36 -7.92 15.15
C LEU A 168 -6.51 -8.86 16.34
N SER A 169 -5.67 -9.90 16.47
CA SER A 169 -5.69 -10.79 17.65
C SER A 169 -4.87 -10.28 18.83
N ARG A 170 -3.93 -9.34 18.61
CA ARG A 170 -2.98 -8.87 19.64
C ARG A 170 -3.35 -7.51 20.23
N TYR A 171 -3.80 -6.57 19.40
CA TYR A 171 -4.11 -5.21 19.84
C TYR A 171 -5.16 -5.10 20.95
N PRO A 172 -6.30 -5.84 20.92
CA PRO A 172 -7.25 -5.79 22.04
C PRO A 172 -6.61 -6.17 23.38
N LEU A 173 -5.74 -7.19 23.38
CA LEU A 173 -5.00 -7.61 24.58
C LEU A 173 -4.04 -6.51 25.06
N ILE A 174 -3.23 -5.97 24.14
CA ILE A 174 -2.25 -4.92 24.43
C ILE A 174 -2.94 -3.66 24.96
N ILE A 175 -4.05 -3.23 24.35
CA ILE A 175 -4.80 -2.05 24.77
C ILE A 175 -5.36 -2.24 26.18
N LEU A 176 -6.02 -3.37 26.45
CA LEU A 176 -6.56 -3.65 27.78
C LEU A 176 -5.44 -3.69 28.82
N TYR A 177 -4.33 -4.35 28.48
CA TYR A 177 -3.16 -4.44 29.33
C TYR A 177 -2.57 -3.07 29.69
N LYS A 178 -2.36 -2.22 28.69
CA LYS A 178 -1.83 -0.85 28.86
C LYS A 178 -2.74 0.05 29.69
N GLN A 179 -4.05 -0.22 29.72
CA GLN A 179 -4.96 0.53 30.59
C GLN A 179 -4.82 0.16 32.08
N GLY A 180 -4.18 -0.96 32.42
CA GLY A 180 -3.95 -1.42 33.78
C GLY A 180 -5.20 -1.89 34.52
N GLU A 181 -5.02 -2.41 35.74
CA GLU A 181 -6.13 -2.90 36.57
C GLU A 181 -7.11 -1.78 37.01
N PRO A 182 -8.38 -2.11 37.34
CA PRO A 182 -9.01 -3.42 37.17
C PRO A 182 -9.44 -3.66 35.70
N TYR A 183 -9.07 -4.82 35.15
CA TYR A 183 -9.30 -5.12 33.73
C TYR A 183 -10.78 -5.39 33.41
N GLU A 184 -11.52 -5.98 34.34
CA GLU A 184 -12.92 -6.37 34.18
C GLU A 184 -13.84 -5.18 33.87
N VAL A 185 -13.57 -4.04 34.53
CA VAL A 185 -14.35 -2.81 34.34
C VAL A 185 -14.10 -2.18 32.96
N LYS A 186 -12.90 -2.39 32.40
CA LYS A 186 -12.46 -1.79 31.13
C LYS A 186 -12.71 -2.71 29.93
N PHE A 187 -12.82 -4.01 30.17
CA PHE A 187 -12.95 -5.05 29.15
C PHE A 187 -14.12 -4.79 28.20
N SER A 188 -15.29 -4.43 28.71
CA SER A 188 -16.48 -4.21 27.86
C SER A 188 -16.25 -3.15 26.78
N SER A 189 -15.53 -2.07 27.10
CA SER A 189 -15.22 -1.00 26.15
C SER A 189 -14.21 -1.47 25.10
N VAL A 190 -13.12 -2.11 25.55
CA VAL A 190 -12.07 -2.62 24.65
C VAL A 190 -12.60 -3.71 23.73
N ASN A 191 -13.44 -4.62 24.25
CA ASN A 191 -14.08 -5.67 23.46
C ASN A 191 -15.05 -5.09 22.42
N SER A 192 -15.83 -4.06 22.79
CA SER A 192 -16.70 -3.35 21.84
C SER A 192 -15.87 -2.68 20.74
N GLY A 193 -14.77 -2.01 21.07
CA GLY A 193 -13.86 -1.45 20.06
C GLY A 193 -13.20 -2.51 19.16
N TYR A 194 -12.86 -3.68 19.71
CA TYR A 194 -12.34 -4.80 18.93
C TYR A 194 -13.38 -5.31 17.92
N LEU A 195 -14.61 -5.57 18.35
CA LEU A 195 -15.71 -5.95 17.45
C LEU A 195 -15.93 -4.90 16.36
N GLY A 196 -15.82 -3.61 16.72
CA GLY A 196 -15.92 -2.50 15.77
C GLY A 196 -14.82 -2.52 14.71
N ALA A 197 -13.58 -2.79 15.10
CA ALA A 197 -12.45 -2.93 14.17
C ALA A 197 -12.70 -4.06 13.18
N VAL A 198 -13.08 -5.26 13.66
CA VAL A 198 -13.35 -6.42 12.80
C VAL A 198 -14.52 -6.15 11.86
N LYS A 199 -15.61 -5.53 12.35
CA LYS A 199 -16.75 -5.14 11.49
C LYS A 199 -16.35 -4.17 10.39
N MET A 200 -15.59 -3.14 10.74
CA MET A 200 -15.13 -2.13 9.77
C MET A 200 -14.27 -2.79 8.70
N THR A 201 -13.30 -3.61 9.09
CA THR A 201 -12.38 -4.26 8.15
C THR A 201 -13.10 -5.26 7.24
N VAL A 202 -13.94 -6.15 7.78
CA VAL A 202 -14.72 -7.08 6.96
C VAL A 202 -15.61 -6.33 5.97
N LEU A 203 -16.21 -5.22 6.41
CA LEU A 203 -17.06 -4.39 5.57
C LEU A 203 -16.27 -3.72 4.44
N GLU A 204 -15.12 -3.11 4.74
CA GLU A 204 -14.22 -2.49 3.76
C GLU A 204 -13.86 -3.47 2.65
N GLU A 205 -13.36 -4.64 3.01
CA GLU A 205 -12.90 -5.64 2.04
C GLU A 205 -14.06 -6.31 1.28
N MET A 206 -15.24 -6.43 1.88
CA MET A 206 -16.46 -6.81 1.13
C MET A 206 -16.81 -5.79 0.06
N ILE A 207 -16.66 -4.50 0.34
CA ILE A 207 -16.96 -3.45 -0.64
C ILE A 207 -15.93 -3.48 -1.77
N HIS A 208 -14.64 -3.68 -1.45
CA HIS A 208 -13.60 -3.89 -2.46
C HIS A 208 -13.88 -5.10 -3.37
N SER A 209 -14.48 -6.17 -2.83
CA SER A 209 -14.88 -7.33 -3.64
C SER A 209 -15.93 -7.02 -4.72
N LEU A 210 -16.69 -5.93 -4.58
CA LEU A 210 -17.67 -5.49 -5.58
C LEU A 210 -17.06 -4.64 -6.70
N GLN A 211 -15.77 -4.29 -6.59
CA GLN A 211 -15.10 -3.30 -7.44
C GLN A 211 -14.20 -3.95 -8.51
N GLU A 212 -14.43 -5.21 -8.90
CA GLU A 212 -13.54 -5.99 -9.78
C GLU A 212 -13.10 -5.24 -11.05
N LYS A 213 -14.02 -4.53 -11.72
CA LYS A 213 -13.69 -3.74 -12.92
C LYS A 213 -12.66 -2.65 -12.62
N ILE A 214 -12.84 -1.92 -11.51
CA ILE A 214 -11.93 -0.85 -11.11
C ILE A 214 -10.61 -1.44 -10.62
N GLN A 215 -10.65 -2.56 -9.90
CA GLN A 215 -9.45 -3.28 -9.46
C GLN A 215 -8.62 -3.77 -10.66
N GLN A 216 -9.26 -4.24 -11.73
CA GLN A 216 -8.56 -4.66 -12.94
C GLN A 216 -7.91 -3.47 -13.66
N LEU A 217 -8.59 -2.30 -13.72
CA LEU A 217 -7.99 -1.06 -14.23
C LEU A 217 -6.78 -0.65 -13.40
N ASN A 218 -6.91 -0.68 -12.07
CA ASN A 218 -5.84 -0.38 -11.14
C ASN A 218 -4.63 -1.31 -11.33
N LYS A 219 -4.87 -2.62 -11.44
CA LYS A 219 -3.85 -3.65 -11.66
C LYS A 219 -3.11 -3.43 -12.98
N ASN A 220 -3.85 -3.23 -14.08
CA ASN A 220 -3.26 -2.99 -15.39
C ASN A 220 -2.39 -1.73 -15.40
N ALA A 221 -2.88 -0.66 -14.78
CA ALA A 221 -2.15 0.60 -14.66
C ALA A 221 -0.86 0.43 -13.84
N ALA A 222 -0.93 -0.24 -12.69
CA ALA A 222 0.24 -0.54 -11.84
C ALA A 222 1.30 -1.38 -12.57
N ILE A 223 0.88 -2.40 -13.33
CA ILE A 223 1.81 -3.20 -14.16
C ILE A 223 2.56 -2.31 -15.16
N GLN A 224 1.87 -1.38 -15.83
CA GLN A 224 2.52 -0.47 -16.78
C GLN A 224 3.48 0.51 -16.09
N VAL A 225 3.11 1.04 -14.92
CA VAL A 225 4.01 1.87 -14.10
C VAL A 225 5.28 1.10 -13.75
N ASN A 226 5.14 -0.13 -13.26
CA ASN A 226 6.27 -0.98 -12.89
C ASN A 226 7.19 -1.29 -14.08
N LEU A 227 6.64 -1.61 -15.25
CA LEU A 227 7.42 -1.87 -16.46
C LEU A 227 8.25 -0.65 -16.89
N ILE A 228 7.66 0.55 -16.80
CA ILE A 228 8.35 1.79 -17.17
C ILE A 228 9.43 2.13 -16.13
N ASN A 229 9.17 1.90 -14.85
CA ASN A 229 10.17 2.09 -13.80
C ASN A 229 11.34 1.10 -13.95
N GLU A 230 11.09 -0.16 -14.34
CA GLU A 230 12.15 -1.12 -14.67
C GLU A 230 12.97 -0.70 -15.89
N GLU A 231 12.31 -0.16 -16.92
CA GLU A 231 12.99 0.36 -18.11
C GLU A 231 13.90 1.54 -17.75
N LEU A 232 13.41 2.49 -16.95
CA LEU A 232 14.22 3.60 -16.46
C LEU A 232 15.41 3.12 -15.64
N ALA A 233 15.21 2.18 -14.72
CA ALA A 233 16.31 1.62 -13.93
C ALA A 233 17.40 1.02 -14.83
N LYS A 234 17.04 0.31 -15.90
CA LYS A 234 18.00 -0.22 -16.89
C LYS A 234 18.76 0.89 -17.61
N ILE A 235 18.06 1.92 -18.09
CA ILE A 235 18.68 3.08 -18.75
C ILE A 235 19.72 3.72 -17.83
N ILE A 236 19.37 3.99 -16.57
CA ILE A 236 20.30 4.59 -15.59
C ILE A 236 21.49 3.66 -15.30
N LEU A 237 21.25 2.35 -15.19
CA LEU A 237 22.29 1.37 -14.93
C LEU A 237 23.28 1.22 -16.10
N GLU A 238 22.88 1.51 -17.33
CA GLU A 238 23.72 1.48 -18.53
C GLU A 238 24.57 2.74 -18.73
N LEU A 239 24.30 3.83 -18.00
CA LEU A 239 25.10 5.05 -18.08
C LEU A 239 26.55 4.80 -17.65
N ASP A 240 27.49 5.46 -18.34
CA ASP A 240 28.89 5.46 -17.93
C ASP A 240 29.13 6.33 -16.68
N ASN A 241 30.23 6.08 -15.99
CA ASN A 241 30.55 6.76 -14.73
C ASN A 241 30.78 8.27 -14.90
N GLN A 242 31.21 8.73 -16.08
CA GLN A 242 31.43 10.15 -16.32
C GLN A 242 30.09 10.89 -16.37
N ILE A 243 29.10 10.33 -17.08
CA ILE A 243 27.73 10.87 -17.12
C ILE A 243 27.12 10.85 -15.71
N VAL A 244 27.21 9.71 -15.01
CA VAL A 244 26.63 9.55 -13.65
C VAL A 244 27.24 10.55 -12.68
N ASN A 245 28.57 10.72 -12.65
CA ASN A 245 29.22 11.69 -11.78
C ASN A 245 28.82 13.12 -12.15
N SER A 246 28.82 13.48 -13.44
CA SER A 246 28.46 14.83 -13.89
C SER A 246 27.01 15.19 -13.55
N LEU A 247 26.08 14.26 -13.73
CA LEU A 247 24.68 14.44 -13.34
C LEU A 247 24.53 14.50 -11.82
N SER A 248 25.22 13.64 -11.07
CA SER A 248 25.14 13.63 -9.60
C SER A 248 25.63 14.95 -9.00
N GLU A 249 26.73 15.50 -9.51
CA GLU A 249 27.22 16.82 -9.12
C GLU A 249 26.24 17.94 -9.51
N TYR A 250 25.71 17.88 -10.73
CA TYR A 250 24.76 18.89 -11.22
C TYR A 250 23.46 18.92 -10.41
N LEU A 251 22.94 17.75 -10.07
CA LEU A 251 21.73 17.56 -9.27
C LEU A 251 21.99 17.69 -7.76
N GLN A 252 23.25 17.92 -7.36
CA GLN A 252 23.68 18.03 -5.96
C GLN A 252 23.29 16.82 -5.10
N LEU A 253 23.38 15.62 -5.69
CA LEU A 253 23.09 14.38 -4.98
C LEU A 253 24.14 14.12 -3.90
N GLN A 254 23.76 13.36 -2.87
CA GLN A 254 24.69 12.92 -1.84
C GLN A 254 25.90 12.21 -2.47
N ALA A 255 27.10 12.63 -2.08
CA ALA A 255 28.34 12.03 -2.57
C ALA A 255 28.44 10.56 -2.15
N VAL A 256 28.71 9.70 -3.12
CA VAL A 256 28.93 8.26 -2.94
C VAL A 256 30.37 7.96 -3.35
N PRO A 257 31.13 7.19 -2.56
CA PRO A 257 32.51 6.82 -2.91
C PRO A 257 32.61 6.06 -4.23
N ASP A 258 33.76 6.16 -4.92
CA ASP A 258 33.97 5.58 -6.26
C ASP A 258 33.94 4.04 -6.28
N ASP A 259 34.16 3.40 -5.14
CA ASP A 259 34.07 1.95 -4.93
C ASP A 259 32.65 1.41 -4.83
N PHE A 260 31.62 2.27 -4.89
CA PHE A 260 30.19 1.90 -4.88
C PHE A 260 29.48 2.36 -6.18
N PRO A 261 29.81 1.76 -7.33
CA PRO A 261 29.25 2.16 -8.62
C PRO A 261 27.73 1.95 -8.73
N PHE A 262 27.15 0.94 -8.06
CA PHE A 262 25.71 0.72 -8.10
C PHE A 262 24.96 1.72 -7.22
N ALA A 263 25.49 2.10 -6.07
CA ALA A 263 24.92 3.10 -5.18
C ALA A 263 24.85 4.49 -5.84
N LYS A 264 25.86 4.88 -6.61
CA LYS A 264 25.82 6.11 -7.43
C LYS A 264 24.65 6.11 -8.42
N LYS A 265 24.52 5.01 -9.16
CA LYS A 265 23.45 4.83 -10.15
C LYS A 265 22.08 4.73 -9.50
N ALA A 266 21.97 4.07 -8.36
CA ALA A 266 20.75 3.99 -7.56
C ALA A 266 20.31 5.37 -7.07
N ASN A 267 21.23 6.19 -6.56
CA ASN A 267 20.93 7.56 -6.12
C ASN A 267 20.35 8.40 -7.27
N LEU A 268 20.97 8.31 -8.46
CA LEU A 268 20.48 8.96 -9.66
C LEU A 268 19.11 8.41 -10.10
N PHE A 269 18.91 7.10 -10.06
CA PHE A 269 17.63 6.46 -10.38
C PHE A 269 16.51 6.94 -9.46
N PHE A 270 16.72 6.96 -8.15
CA PHE A 270 15.69 7.40 -7.20
C PHE A 270 15.37 8.88 -7.37
N PHE A 271 16.37 9.71 -7.64
CA PHE A 271 16.17 11.14 -7.90
C PHE A 271 15.40 11.39 -9.21
N LEU A 272 15.73 10.66 -10.28
CA LEU A 272 15.08 10.76 -11.58
C LEU A 272 13.87 9.83 -11.73
N ASN A 273 13.45 9.15 -10.67
CA ASN A 273 12.24 8.34 -10.73
C ASN A 273 11.05 9.30 -10.92
N PRO A 274 10.14 9.05 -11.88
CA PRO A 274 9.07 9.99 -12.19
C PRO A 274 8.20 10.34 -10.98
N ASP A 275 7.94 9.37 -10.09
CA ASP A 275 7.18 9.61 -8.85
C ASP A 275 7.87 10.67 -7.99
N HIS A 276 9.17 10.50 -7.72
CA HIS A 276 9.93 11.42 -6.88
C HIS A 276 10.16 12.77 -7.59
N PHE A 277 10.64 12.72 -8.84
CA PHE A 277 10.98 13.90 -9.62
C PHE A 277 9.80 14.85 -9.82
N LEU A 278 8.63 14.33 -10.18
CA LEU A 278 7.46 15.17 -10.44
C LEU A 278 6.86 15.71 -9.12
N ILE A 279 6.93 14.97 -8.02
CA ILE A 279 6.47 15.46 -6.71
C ILE A 279 7.34 16.63 -6.23
N GLU A 280 8.66 16.56 -6.37
CA GLU A 280 9.56 17.62 -5.89
C GLU A 280 9.58 18.85 -6.81
N GLN A 281 9.49 18.67 -8.13
CA GLN A 281 9.55 19.78 -9.08
C GLN A 281 8.18 20.44 -9.32
N ILE A 282 7.07 19.70 -9.18
CA ILE A 282 5.74 20.11 -9.66
C ILE A 282 4.70 20.16 -8.52
N GLY A 283 5.05 19.66 -7.34
CA GLY A 283 4.17 19.61 -6.17
C GLY A 283 3.27 18.36 -6.15
N PRO A 284 2.45 18.18 -5.10
CA PRO A 284 1.76 16.91 -4.81
C PRO A 284 0.65 16.54 -5.80
N ASP A 285 0.45 17.33 -6.86
CA ASP A 285 -0.76 17.30 -7.67
C ASP A 285 -0.57 16.74 -9.09
N VAL A 286 0.15 15.63 -9.17
CA VAL A 286 0.37 14.79 -10.37
C VAL A 286 -0.95 14.48 -11.12
N MET A 287 -2.07 14.53 -10.40
CA MET A 287 -3.43 14.22 -10.85
C MET A 287 -3.97 15.09 -12.00
N THR A 288 -3.47 16.29 -12.26
CA THR A 288 -3.99 17.16 -13.35
C THR A 288 -2.96 17.49 -14.42
N PHE A 289 -1.79 16.87 -14.33
CA PHE A 289 -0.69 17.22 -15.21
C PHE A 289 -0.88 16.68 -16.62
N THR A 290 -0.48 17.49 -17.61
CA THR A 290 -0.66 17.17 -19.04
C THR A 290 0.60 17.35 -19.88
N HIS A 291 1.67 17.94 -19.34
CA HIS A 291 2.86 18.33 -20.12
C HIS A 291 4.16 18.16 -19.34
N VAL A 292 4.94 17.11 -19.64
CA VAL A 292 6.25 16.92 -19.00
C VAL A 292 7.34 17.74 -19.69
N GLU A 293 8.10 18.49 -18.89
CA GLU A 293 9.34 19.15 -19.28
C GLU A 293 10.49 18.60 -18.46
N ILE A 294 11.67 18.48 -19.07
CA ILE A 294 12.90 18.01 -18.43
C ILE A 294 13.99 19.03 -18.71
N ASP A 295 14.82 19.29 -17.70
CA ASP A 295 15.97 20.18 -17.85
C ASP A 295 16.82 19.77 -19.08
N PRO A 296 17.25 20.72 -19.93
CA PRO A 296 18.02 20.42 -21.13
C PRO A 296 19.31 19.65 -20.86
N LYS A 297 20.00 19.91 -19.74
CA LYS A 297 21.24 19.23 -19.37
C LYS A 297 21.01 17.78 -18.97
N ILE A 298 19.90 17.50 -18.27
CA ILE A 298 19.48 16.12 -17.99
C ILE A 298 19.08 15.42 -19.29
N SER A 299 18.35 16.12 -20.15
CA SER A 299 17.89 15.58 -21.45
C SER A 299 19.05 15.28 -22.41
N GLU A 300 20.12 16.07 -22.38
CA GLU A 300 21.34 15.81 -23.15
C GLU A 300 22.03 14.52 -22.67
N ALA A 301 22.10 14.33 -21.35
CA ALA A 301 22.72 13.16 -20.75
C ALA A 301 21.87 11.89 -20.86
N ILE A 302 20.54 12.01 -20.80
CA ILE A 302 19.59 10.90 -20.89
C ILE A 302 18.47 11.27 -21.89
N PRO A 303 18.72 11.17 -23.21
CA PRO A 303 17.78 11.60 -24.24
C PRO A 303 16.42 10.90 -24.21
N GLN A 304 16.37 9.70 -23.64
CA GLN A 304 15.17 8.86 -23.54
C GLN A 304 14.24 9.28 -22.40
N LEU A 305 14.70 10.09 -21.44
CA LEU A 305 13.98 10.35 -20.18
C LEU A 305 12.62 11.05 -20.41
N LEU A 306 12.54 11.95 -21.39
CA LEU A 306 11.30 12.66 -21.71
C LEU A 306 10.22 11.70 -22.21
N ASP A 307 10.59 10.71 -23.02
CA ASP A 307 9.67 9.69 -23.50
C ASP A 307 9.20 8.78 -22.35
N ILE A 308 10.11 8.36 -21.47
CA ILE A 308 9.81 7.58 -20.27
C ILE A 308 8.75 8.29 -19.43
N TYR A 309 8.95 9.56 -19.09
CA TYR A 309 8.01 10.30 -18.25
C TYR A 309 6.65 10.49 -18.95
N LYS A 310 6.64 10.75 -20.26
CA LYS A 310 5.40 10.87 -21.04
C LYS A 310 4.60 9.56 -21.04
N ARG A 311 5.27 8.41 -21.20
CA ARG A 311 4.63 7.09 -21.14
C ARG A 311 4.17 6.74 -19.73
N TRP A 312 4.90 7.19 -18.71
CA TRP A 312 4.61 6.93 -17.31
C TRP A 312 3.36 7.66 -16.80
N LEU A 313 3.12 8.88 -17.30
CA LEU A 313 2.08 9.78 -16.78
C LEU A 313 0.65 9.21 -16.87
N ASN A 314 0.27 8.61 -17.99
CA ASN A 314 -1.10 8.11 -18.14
C ASN A 314 -1.39 6.88 -17.22
N PRO A 315 -0.56 5.83 -17.20
CA PRO A 315 -0.71 4.73 -16.24
C PRO A 315 -0.79 5.18 -14.79
N ILE A 316 0.09 6.07 -14.33
CA ILE A 316 0.05 6.49 -12.92
C ILE A 316 -1.24 7.25 -12.58
N GLN A 317 -1.74 8.08 -13.50
CA GLN A 317 -3.01 8.79 -13.31
C GLN A 317 -4.18 7.81 -13.25
N GLN A 318 -4.19 6.78 -14.10
CA GLN A 318 -5.20 5.72 -14.05
C GLN A 318 -5.13 4.93 -12.73
N HIS A 319 -3.92 4.56 -12.29
CA HIS A 319 -3.69 3.91 -11.00
C HIS A 319 -4.25 4.74 -9.85
N HIS A 320 -3.89 6.03 -9.79
CA HIS A 320 -4.39 6.92 -8.74
C HIS A 320 -5.90 7.14 -8.79
N ALA A 321 -6.50 7.31 -9.96
CA ALA A 321 -7.94 7.51 -10.09
C ALA A 321 -8.70 6.27 -9.62
N ALA A 322 -8.29 5.09 -10.10
CA ALA A 322 -8.88 3.81 -9.71
C ALA A 322 -8.76 3.56 -8.21
N PHE A 323 -7.57 3.73 -7.65
CA PHE A 323 -7.34 3.60 -6.21
C PHE A 323 -8.21 4.57 -5.41
N THR A 324 -8.23 5.85 -5.79
CA THR A 324 -9.00 6.89 -5.08
C THR A 324 -10.49 6.58 -5.05
N ILE A 325 -11.09 6.14 -6.16
CA ILE A 325 -12.52 5.82 -6.18
C ILE A 325 -12.84 4.52 -5.43
N MET A 326 -11.97 3.51 -5.49
CA MET A 326 -12.14 2.25 -4.74
C MET A 326 -12.21 2.53 -3.23
N GLU A 327 -11.22 3.23 -2.70
CA GLU A 327 -11.16 3.62 -1.28
C GLU A 327 -12.29 4.58 -0.90
N GLY A 328 -12.66 5.48 -1.81
CA GLY A 328 -13.74 6.44 -1.62
C GLY A 328 -15.11 5.79 -1.46
N MET A 329 -15.41 4.81 -2.32
CA MET A 329 -16.62 4.00 -2.24
C MET A 329 -16.67 3.19 -0.95
N ALA A 330 -15.55 2.58 -0.55
CA ALA A 330 -15.46 1.82 0.69
C ALA A 330 -15.68 2.73 1.91
N GLY A 331 -14.95 3.84 2.01
CA GLY A 331 -15.09 4.81 3.09
C GLY A 331 -16.50 5.39 3.21
N PHE A 332 -17.12 5.76 2.09
CA PHE A 332 -18.50 6.28 2.09
C PHE A 332 -19.51 5.23 2.58
N ALA A 333 -19.39 3.98 2.12
CA ALA A 333 -20.29 2.92 2.54
C ALA A 333 -20.11 2.52 4.01
N ILE A 334 -18.87 2.42 4.51
CA ILE A 334 -18.58 2.14 5.93
C ILE A 334 -19.24 3.19 6.83
N GLU A 335 -19.04 4.48 6.55
CA GLU A 335 -19.60 5.56 7.35
C GLU A 335 -21.13 5.55 7.40
N ASN A 336 -21.79 5.12 6.34
CA ASN A 336 -23.25 5.05 6.29
C ASN A 336 -23.80 3.76 6.91
N ILE A 337 -23.17 2.61 6.67
CA ILE A 337 -23.63 1.30 7.14
C ILE A 337 -23.38 1.12 8.65
N LEU A 338 -22.27 1.63 9.16
CA LEU A 338 -21.88 1.51 10.57
C LEU A 338 -22.15 2.78 11.40
N LYS A 339 -22.79 3.80 10.81
CA LYS A 339 -23.05 5.11 11.46
C LYS A 339 -23.58 5.01 12.89
N THR A 340 -24.48 4.08 13.14
CA THR A 340 -25.15 3.87 14.42
C THR A 340 -24.75 2.57 15.11
N ASP A 341 -23.67 1.92 14.67
CA ASP A 341 -23.15 0.69 15.28
C ASP A 341 -22.29 1.05 16.48
N ASN A 342 -22.71 0.63 17.68
CA ASN A 342 -22.03 0.98 18.93
C ASN A 342 -20.60 0.47 18.99
N ASP A 343 -20.33 -0.73 18.44
CA ASP A 343 -18.99 -1.29 18.42
C ASP A 343 -18.07 -0.47 17.52
N PHE A 344 -18.58 -0.05 16.36
CA PHE A 344 -17.85 0.87 15.49
C PHE A 344 -17.58 2.22 16.16
N GLN A 345 -18.55 2.80 16.89
CA GLN A 345 -18.31 4.04 17.64
C GLN A 345 -17.25 3.86 18.74
N SER A 346 -17.29 2.73 19.46
CA SER A 346 -16.25 2.36 20.44
C SER A 346 -14.88 2.18 19.80
N TYR A 347 -14.82 1.62 18.59
CA TYR A 347 -13.60 1.49 17.81
C TYR A 347 -12.96 2.85 17.51
N LEU A 348 -13.75 3.80 17.00
CA LEU A 348 -13.29 5.16 16.71
C LEU A 348 -12.69 5.84 17.94
N HIS A 349 -13.19 5.53 19.14
CA HIS A 349 -12.71 6.14 20.38
C HIS A 349 -11.53 5.37 21.03
N THR A 350 -11.45 4.06 20.82
CA THR A 350 -10.53 3.17 21.57
C THR A 350 -9.29 2.79 20.77
N PHE A 351 -9.39 2.69 19.44
CA PHE A 351 -8.33 2.21 18.56
C PHE A 351 -7.84 3.28 17.58
N MET A 352 -8.69 4.23 17.18
CA MET A 352 -8.25 5.35 16.34
C MET A 352 -7.59 6.45 17.19
N GLY A 353 -6.33 6.25 17.54
CA GLY A 353 -5.42 7.33 17.89
C GLY A 353 -5.08 8.18 16.65
N THR A 354 -5.11 9.50 16.79
CA THR A 354 -4.88 10.49 15.72
C THR A 354 -3.55 10.26 14.99
N ASN A 355 -3.57 9.68 13.79
CA ASN A 355 -2.43 9.72 12.89
C ASN A 355 -2.90 10.08 11.48
N PHE A 356 -2.57 11.30 11.07
CA PHE A 356 -3.04 11.98 9.85
C PHE A 356 -1.99 11.80 8.75
N SER A 357 -2.20 10.88 7.81
CA SER A 357 -1.29 10.65 6.67
C SER A 357 -1.93 11.03 5.32
N SER A 358 -1.11 11.16 4.28
CA SER A 358 -1.53 11.42 2.89
C SER A 358 -2.54 10.39 2.34
N TYR A 359 -2.61 9.20 2.95
CA TYR A 359 -3.62 8.18 2.68
C TYR A 359 -5.04 8.64 3.03
N GLN A 360 -5.21 9.43 4.10
CA GLN A 360 -6.50 10.00 4.48
C GLN A 360 -6.97 11.09 3.50
N VAL A 361 -6.05 11.82 2.86
CA VAL A 361 -6.40 12.86 1.86
C VAL A 361 -6.98 12.22 0.59
N ARG A 362 -6.42 11.09 0.14
CA ARG A 362 -7.00 10.35 -1.01
C ARG A 362 -8.32 9.68 -0.63
N LYS A 363 -8.40 9.08 0.56
CA LYS A 363 -9.66 8.55 1.11
C LYS A 363 -10.73 9.65 1.20
N SER A 364 -10.37 10.88 1.58
CA SER A 364 -11.32 11.98 1.70
C SER A 364 -11.81 12.51 0.35
N ILE A 365 -10.93 12.65 -0.65
CA ILE A 365 -11.31 13.07 -2.01
C ILE A 365 -12.27 12.04 -2.63
N GLY A 366 -11.89 10.76 -2.65
CA GLY A 366 -12.72 9.70 -3.22
C GLY A 366 -14.07 9.56 -2.52
N LYS A 367 -14.09 9.73 -1.19
CA LYS A 367 -15.31 9.66 -0.39
C LYS A 367 -16.25 10.83 -0.68
N GLU A 368 -15.75 12.07 -0.73
CA GLU A 368 -16.59 13.24 -1.05
C GLU A 368 -17.10 13.14 -2.49
N PHE A 369 -16.27 12.71 -3.44
CA PHE A 369 -16.70 12.43 -4.80
C PHE A 369 -17.84 11.39 -4.82
N THR A 370 -17.66 10.24 -4.13
CA THR A 370 -18.69 9.19 -4.06
C THR A 370 -20.00 9.73 -3.49
N LYS A 371 -19.92 10.55 -2.42
CA LYS A 371 -21.08 11.18 -1.80
C LYS A 371 -21.83 12.09 -2.79
N ILE A 372 -21.13 12.95 -3.53
CA ILE A 372 -21.74 13.83 -4.55
C ILE A 372 -22.49 13.01 -5.59
N ILE A 373 -21.89 11.91 -6.08
CA ILE A 373 -22.55 11.03 -7.05
C ILE A 373 -23.75 10.30 -6.42
N TYR A 374 -23.62 9.86 -5.16
CA TYR A 374 -24.71 9.23 -4.41
C TYR A 374 -25.89 10.17 -4.15
N GLU A 375 -25.66 11.45 -3.87
CA GLU A 375 -26.73 12.44 -3.71
C GLU A 375 -27.56 12.64 -5.00
N ARG A 376 -26.94 12.44 -6.17
CA ARG A 376 -27.62 12.54 -7.47
C ARG A 376 -28.31 11.25 -7.89
N LEU A 377 -27.68 10.10 -7.66
CA LEU A 377 -28.09 8.81 -8.21
C LEU A 377 -28.69 7.83 -7.19
N GLY A 378 -28.60 8.13 -5.89
CA GLY A 378 -28.93 7.20 -4.82
C GLY A 378 -28.17 5.89 -4.96
N LYS A 379 -28.87 4.76 -4.76
CA LYS A 379 -28.28 3.41 -4.84
C LYS A 379 -27.62 3.09 -6.20
N ASN A 380 -28.01 3.76 -7.28
CA ASN A 380 -27.42 3.54 -8.60
C ASN A 380 -25.99 4.10 -8.71
N ALA A 381 -25.56 4.97 -7.79
CA ALA A 381 -24.24 5.59 -7.81
C ALA A 381 -23.11 4.55 -7.85
N PHE A 382 -23.15 3.52 -7.00
CA PHE A 382 -22.09 2.52 -6.93
C PHE A 382 -21.93 1.75 -8.25
N ARG A 383 -23.06 1.31 -8.84
CA ARG A 383 -23.05 0.65 -10.15
C ARG A 383 -22.49 1.59 -11.22
N GLN A 384 -22.92 2.85 -11.23
CA GLN A 384 -22.44 3.85 -12.18
C GLN A 384 -20.92 4.08 -12.05
N LEU A 385 -20.39 4.15 -10.82
CA LEU A 385 -18.95 4.32 -10.55
C LEU A 385 -18.12 3.11 -10.96
N ILE A 386 -18.66 1.90 -10.79
CA ILE A 386 -18.02 0.64 -11.23
C ILE A 386 -18.01 0.52 -12.76
N ASP A 387 -19.12 0.87 -13.41
CA ASP A 387 -19.27 0.73 -14.85
C ASP A 387 -18.57 1.86 -15.62
N THR A 388 -18.45 3.05 -15.02
CA THR A 388 -17.85 4.22 -15.67
C THR A 388 -17.01 5.01 -14.66
N PRO A 389 -15.87 4.49 -14.20
CA PRO A 389 -15.07 5.14 -13.16
C PRO A 389 -14.56 6.53 -13.59
N PRO A 390 -14.38 7.46 -12.63
CA PRO A 390 -13.86 8.79 -12.93
C PRO A 390 -12.37 8.75 -13.28
N ASN A 391 -11.91 9.73 -14.04
CA ASN A 391 -10.48 10.04 -14.16
C ASN A 391 -10.02 11.01 -13.06
N THR A 392 -8.73 11.29 -13.01
CA THR A 392 -8.11 12.17 -12.00
C THR A 392 -8.65 13.60 -12.00
N ARG A 393 -8.98 14.16 -13.17
CA ARG A 393 -9.57 15.50 -13.30
C ARG A 393 -11.00 15.53 -12.78
N GLU A 394 -11.79 14.53 -13.14
CA GLU A 394 -13.17 14.36 -12.68
C GLU A 394 -13.25 14.19 -11.17
N LEU A 395 -12.30 13.48 -10.54
CA LEU A 395 -12.23 13.36 -9.09
C LEU A 395 -12.08 14.72 -8.37
N LYS A 396 -11.42 15.70 -9.01
CA LYS A 396 -11.29 17.07 -8.48
C LYS A 396 -12.45 17.98 -8.84
N GLU A 397 -13.01 17.78 -10.03
CA GLU A 397 -14.12 18.56 -10.57
C GLU A 397 -15.32 17.61 -10.84
N PRO A 398 -16.07 17.19 -9.80
CA PRO A 398 -17.14 16.20 -9.95
C PRO A 398 -18.21 16.54 -10.98
N GLN A 399 -18.39 17.84 -11.28
CA GLN A 399 -19.33 18.28 -12.31
C GLN A 399 -18.94 17.80 -13.72
N LEU A 400 -17.64 17.64 -14.00
CA LEU A 400 -17.19 17.08 -15.29
C LEU A 400 -17.67 15.63 -15.46
N TYR A 401 -17.65 14.87 -14.38
CA TYR A 401 -18.16 13.50 -14.37
C TYR A 401 -19.67 13.46 -14.57
N LEU A 402 -20.42 14.30 -13.85
CA LEU A 402 -21.87 14.40 -13.98
C LEU A 402 -22.30 14.76 -15.41
N ASN A 403 -21.62 15.75 -16.01
CA ASN A 403 -21.84 16.12 -17.40
C ASN A 403 -21.57 14.95 -18.36
N ARG A 404 -20.50 14.17 -18.12
CA ARG A 404 -20.13 13.00 -18.95
C ARG A 404 -21.20 11.91 -18.91
N ILE A 405 -21.84 11.72 -17.75
CA ILE A 405 -22.92 10.72 -17.59
C ILE A 405 -24.32 11.29 -17.87
N ASN A 406 -24.40 12.49 -18.45
CA ASN A 406 -25.62 13.20 -18.84
C ASN A 406 -26.60 13.48 -17.69
N LEU A 407 -26.09 13.97 -16.55
CA LEU A 407 -26.89 14.34 -15.37
C LEU A 407 -26.64 15.76 -14.87
#